data_AF-A0A2K5K6Y9-F1
#
_entry.id   AF-A0A2K5K6Y9-F1
#
_cell.length_a   1.000
_cell.length_b   1.000
_cell.length_c   1.000
_cell.angle_alpha   90.00
_cell.angle_beta   90.00
_cell.angle_gamma   90.00
#
_symmetry.space_group_name_H-M   'P 1'
#
loop_
_entity.id
_entity.type
_entity.pdbx_description
1 polymer ?
#
loop_
_entity_poly.entity_id
_entity_poly.type
_entity_poly.pdbx_seq_one_letter_code
_entity_poly.pdbx_strand_id
1 'polypeptide(L)'
;MDGSRKEEEEDSTFTNISLADDIDRSSKILYPRHKSLLPKMMNADMDAVDAENQVELEEKTRLINQVLELQHTLEDLSARVDAVKEENLKLKSENQVLGQYIENLMSASSVFQTTDTKSKRK
;
A
#
# COMPACT_ATOMS: atom_id res chain seq x y z
N MET A 1 9.08 24.95 -30.79
CA MET A 1 8.00 25.78 -30.24
C MET A 1 6.74 25.09 -30.70
N ASP A 2 6.02 24.32 -29.90
CA ASP A 2 5.50 24.54 -28.54
C ASP A 2 5.06 23.13 -28.06
N GLY A 3 5.32 22.59 -26.87
CA GLY A 3 5.48 23.24 -25.58
C GLY A 3 4.18 23.21 -24.76
N SER A 4 3.52 22.05 -24.58
CA SER A 4 2.50 21.91 -23.52
C SER A 4 2.33 20.45 -23.10
N ARG A 5 3.04 20.09 -22.02
CA ARG A 5 2.75 18.93 -21.18
C ARG A 5 1.46 19.23 -20.42
N LYS A 6 0.45 18.37 -20.53
CA LYS A 6 -0.68 18.39 -19.60
C LYS A 6 -0.24 17.60 -18.38
N GLU A 7 0.12 18.33 -17.33
CA GLU A 7 0.22 17.80 -15.97
C GLU A 7 -1.23 17.71 -15.49
N GLU A 8 -1.78 16.50 -15.46
CA GLU A 8 -3.03 16.23 -14.75
C GLU A 8 -2.64 16.11 -13.28
N GLU A 9 -2.80 17.22 -12.55
CA GLU A 9 -2.71 17.28 -11.10
C GLU A 9 -3.73 16.30 -10.51
N GLU A 10 -3.21 15.27 -9.84
CA GLU A 10 -3.96 14.44 -8.93
C GLU A 10 -4.44 15.30 -7.76
N ASP A 11 -5.67 15.81 -7.84
CA ASP A 11 -6.36 16.43 -6.71
C ASP A 11 -6.75 15.32 -5.71
N SER A 12 -5.74 14.82 -5.00
CA SER A 12 -5.90 13.99 -3.82
C SER A 12 -6.55 14.85 -2.74
N THR A 13 -7.88 14.92 -2.75
CA THR A 13 -8.66 15.44 -1.63
C THR A 13 -8.49 14.47 -0.46
N PHE A 14 -7.36 14.57 0.23
CA PHE A 14 -7.09 13.87 1.46
C PHE A 14 -7.97 14.51 2.53
N THR A 15 -9.08 13.85 2.86
CA THR A 15 -9.93 14.22 3.98
C THR A 15 -9.15 14.06 5.28
N ASN A 16 -8.56 15.16 5.76
CA ASN A 16 -8.01 15.27 7.10
C ASN A 16 -9.16 15.21 8.12
N ILE A 17 -9.42 14.02 8.66
CA ILE A 17 -10.29 13.82 9.81
C ILE A 17 -9.57 14.29 11.07
N SER A 18 -9.97 15.43 11.62
CA SER A 18 -9.52 15.89 12.94
C SER A 18 -10.08 14.98 14.03
N LEU A 19 -9.21 14.25 14.72
CA LEU A 19 -9.48 13.61 16.00
C LEU A 19 -9.44 14.68 17.09
N ALA A 20 -10.52 15.42 17.26
CA ALA A 20 -10.75 16.21 18.47
C ALA A 20 -11.53 15.33 19.45
N ASP A 21 -10.91 15.09 20.61
CA ASP A 21 -11.48 14.37 21.75
C ASP A 21 -12.80 15.01 22.19
N ASP A 22 -13.93 14.39 21.86
CA ASP A 22 -15.25 14.73 22.40
C ASP A 22 -15.62 13.73 23.52
N ILE A 23 -14.72 13.61 24.50
CA ILE A 23 -14.97 12.93 25.78
C ILE A 23 -15.46 14.00 26.76
N ASP A 24 -16.68 14.52 26.62
CA ASP A 24 -17.41 15.06 27.79
C ASP A 24 -18.91 15.36 27.61
N ARG A 25 -19.69 14.51 26.92
CA ARG A 25 -21.17 14.63 27.00
C ARG A 25 -21.75 13.83 28.15
N SER A 26 -21.38 14.30 29.34
CA SER A 26 -21.97 13.98 30.64
C SER A 26 -23.51 13.98 30.61
N SER A 27 -24.06 12.80 30.90
CA SER A 27 -25.21 12.56 31.79
C SER A 27 -26.45 13.46 31.64
N LYS A 28 -27.35 13.10 30.72
CA LYS A 28 -28.80 13.36 30.88
C LYS A 28 -29.63 12.17 30.39
N ILE A 29 -29.53 11.05 31.09
CA ILE A 29 -30.50 9.96 30.98
C ILE A 29 -31.79 10.44 31.68
N LEU A 30 -32.76 10.92 30.90
CA LEU A 30 -34.12 11.19 31.38
C LEU A 30 -34.94 9.91 31.21
N TYR A 31 -35.09 9.13 32.29
CA TYR A 31 -35.97 7.97 32.29
C TYR A 31 -37.45 8.39 32.17
N PRO A 32 -38.25 7.79 31.27
CA PRO A 32 -39.69 7.97 31.29
C PRO A 32 -40.31 7.19 32.47
N ARG A 33 -41.12 7.91 33.25
CA ARG A 33 -41.89 7.46 34.41
C ARG A 33 -42.88 6.35 34.01
N HIS A 34 -42.60 5.08 34.36
CA HIS A 34 -43.53 3.98 34.12
C HIS A 34 -44.54 3.84 35.26
N LYS A 35 -45.80 4.21 35.02
CA LYS A 35 -46.98 3.74 35.78
C LYS A 35 -48.18 3.57 34.87
N SER A 36 -48.31 2.40 34.25
CA SER A 36 -49.59 1.76 34.00
C SER A 36 -49.40 0.25 33.90
N LEU A 37 -50.21 -0.49 34.65
CA LEU A 37 -50.33 -1.94 34.64
C LEU A 37 -50.99 -2.37 33.34
N LEU A 38 -50.31 -3.13 32.47
CA LEU A 38 -50.94 -3.96 31.43
C LEU A 38 -50.03 -5.17 31.09
N PRO A 39 -50.61 -6.31 30.64
CA PRO A 39 -50.07 -7.65 30.82
C PRO A 39 -48.83 -8.01 29.99
N LYS A 40 -48.04 -8.90 30.60
CA LYS A 40 -46.99 -9.74 30.01
C LYS A 40 -47.36 -10.22 28.59
N MET A 41 -46.72 -9.69 27.56
CA MET A 41 -46.72 -10.28 26.22
C MET A 41 -45.33 -10.13 25.57
N MET A 42 -44.71 -11.29 25.32
CA MET A 42 -43.69 -11.58 24.29
C MET A 42 -42.38 -10.77 24.29
N ASN A 43 -41.44 -11.19 25.13
CA ASN A 43 -40.00 -11.04 24.86
C ASN A 43 -39.47 -12.44 24.49
N ALA A 44 -39.68 -12.87 23.26
CA ALA A 44 -39.05 -14.09 22.71
C ALA A 44 -38.32 -13.80 21.38
N ASP A 45 -38.29 -12.53 20.96
CA ASP A 45 -37.77 -12.09 19.67
C ASP A 45 -36.51 -11.21 19.81
N MET A 46 -36.09 -10.93 21.06
CA MET A 46 -34.85 -10.18 21.31
C MET A 46 -33.60 -11.08 21.26
N ASP A 47 -33.72 -12.35 21.68
CA ASP A 47 -32.59 -13.30 21.67
C ASP A 47 -32.15 -13.70 20.25
N ALA A 48 -33.04 -13.63 19.26
CA ALA A 48 -32.71 -13.94 17.86
C ALA A 48 -31.91 -12.81 17.18
N VAL A 49 -32.27 -11.55 17.46
CA VAL A 49 -31.59 -10.36 16.93
C VAL A 49 -30.17 -10.24 17.53
N ASP A 50 -30.00 -10.58 18.81
CA ASP A 50 -28.69 -10.56 19.47
C ASP A 50 -27.77 -11.68 18.95
N ALA A 51 -28.35 -12.83 18.58
CA ALA A 51 -27.62 -13.93 17.96
C ALA A 51 -27.16 -13.62 16.52
N GLU A 52 -28.00 -12.97 15.70
CA GLU A 52 -27.61 -12.55 14.34
C GLU A 52 -26.50 -11.49 14.37
N ASN A 53 -26.61 -10.49 15.26
CA ASN A 53 -25.56 -9.47 15.43
C ASN A 53 -24.22 -10.07 15.91
N GLN A 54 -24.26 -11.11 16.73
CA GLN A 54 -23.07 -11.83 17.19
C GLN A 54 -22.37 -12.57 16.03
N VAL A 55 -23.13 -13.23 15.15
CA VAL A 55 -22.59 -13.89 13.95
C VAL A 55 -21.96 -12.86 13.02
N GLU A 56 -22.62 -11.74 12.79
CA GLU A 56 -22.07 -10.65 11.95
C GLU A 56 -20.78 -10.08 12.54
N LEU A 57 -20.69 -9.93 13.86
CA LEU A 57 -19.49 -9.47 14.55
C LEU A 57 -18.33 -10.48 14.42
N GLU A 58 -18.61 -11.76 14.49
CA GLU A 58 -17.63 -12.83 14.29
C GLU A 58 -17.12 -12.85 12.85
N GLU A 59 -18.00 -12.70 11.85
CA GLU A 59 -17.62 -12.60 10.44
C GLU A 59 -16.76 -11.37 10.18
N LYS A 60 -17.15 -10.20 10.72
CA LYS A 60 -16.33 -8.98 10.67
C LYS A 60 -14.95 -9.21 11.28
N THR A 61 -14.89 -9.87 12.43
CA THR A 61 -13.61 -10.19 13.09
C THR A 61 -12.75 -11.12 12.24
N ARG A 62 -13.34 -12.14 11.61
CA ARG A 62 -12.62 -13.04 10.69
C ARG A 62 -12.07 -12.30 9.48
N LEU A 63 -12.86 -11.42 8.87
CA LEU A 63 -12.42 -10.61 7.73
C LEU A 63 -11.29 -9.65 8.13
N ILE A 64 -11.38 -9.01 9.29
CA ILE A 64 -10.32 -8.15 9.82
C ILE A 64 -9.01 -8.94 9.95
N ASN A 65 -9.05 -10.14 10.54
CA ASN A 65 -7.85 -10.96 10.69
C ASN A 65 -7.25 -11.35 9.34
N GLN A 66 -8.08 -11.73 8.37
CA GLN A 66 -7.60 -12.04 7.02
C GLN A 66 -6.93 -10.82 6.36
N VAL A 67 -7.51 -9.64 6.50
CA VAL A 67 -6.92 -8.40 5.99
C VAL A 67 -5.57 -8.12 6.67
N LEU A 68 -5.47 -8.30 7.99
CA LEU A 68 -4.22 -8.10 8.72
C LEU A 68 -3.11 -9.07 8.28
N GLU A 69 -3.44 -10.36 8.07
CA GLU A 69 -2.48 -11.35 7.56
C GLU A 69 -1.99 -10.99 6.15
N LEU A 70 -2.90 -10.56 5.27
CA LEU A 70 -2.55 -10.13 3.92
C LEU A 70 -1.69 -8.87 3.93
N GLN A 71 -1.99 -7.90 4.81
CA GLN A 71 -1.20 -6.69 4.98
C GLN A 71 0.23 -7.02 5.42
N HIS A 72 0.39 -7.91 6.41
CA HIS A 72 1.72 -8.33 6.86
C HIS A 72 2.51 -9.04 5.74
N THR A 73 1.85 -9.95 5.01
CA THR A 73 2.48 -10.63 3.86
C THR A 73 2.89 -9.65 2.76
N LEU A 74 2.08 -8.62 2.50
CA LEU A 74 2.36 -7.59 1.50
C LEU A 74 3.53 -6.70 1.92
N GLU A 75 3.62 -6.35 3.20
CA GLU A 75 4.73 -5.59 3.77
C GLU A 75 6.05 -6.36 3.62
N ASP A 76 6.07 -7.64 4.02
CA ASP A 76 7.23 -8.50 3.86
C ASP A 76 7.67 -8.63 2.40
N LEU A 77 6.72 -8.78 1.48
CA LEU A 77 7.02 -8.85 0.06
C LEU A 77 7.58 -7.52 -0.46
N SER A 78 7.04 -6.39 0.00
CA SER A 78 7.50 -5.06 -0.37
C SER A 78 8.95 -4.82 0.08
N ALA A 79 9.28 -5.16 1.33
CA ALA A 79 10.64 -5.07 1.85
C ALA A 79 11.62 -5.95 1.05
N ARG A 80 11.21 -7.18 0.68
CA ARG A 80 12.02 -8.06 -0.17
C ARG A 80 12.23 -7.49 -1.57
N VAL A 81 11.21 -6.87 -2.16
CA VAL A 81 11.34 -6.22 -3.48
C VAL A 81 12.34 -5.08 -3.42
N ASP A 82 12.32 -4.27 -2.37
CA ASP A 82 13.25 -3.15 -2.23
C ASP A 82 14.69 -3.64 -2.01
N ALA A 83 14.90 -4.70 -1.23
CA ALA A 83 16.21 -5.34 -1.09
C ALA A 83 16.75 -5.86 -2.44
N VAL A 84 15.90 -6.50 -3.25
CA VAL A 84 16.29 -6.98 -4.60
C VAL A 84 16.61 -5.82 -5.54
N LYS A 85 15.86 -4.71 -5.48
CA LYS A 85 16.16 -3.51 -6.28
C LYS A 85 17.51 -2.91 -5.89
N GLU A 86 17.82 -2.83 -4.60
CA GLU A 86 19.09 -2.30 -4.11
C GLU A 86 20.28 -3.16 -4.60
N GLU A 87 20.17 -4.48 -4.46
CA GLU A 87 21.19 -5.42 -4.98
C GLU A 87 21.36 -5.27 -6.49
N ASN A 88 20.26 -5.13 -7.24
CA ASN A 88 20.30 -4.94 -8.69
C ASN A 88 21.03 -3.65 -9.08
N LEU A 89 20.79 -2.54 -8.36
CA LEU A 89 21.49 -1.28 -8.59
C LEU A 89 22.99 -1.42 -8.31
N LYS A 90 23.37 -2.10 -7.23
CA LYS A 90 24.77 -2.38 -6.91
C LYS A 90 25.44 -3.17 -8.03
N LEU A 91 24.83 -4.27 -8.48
CA LEU A 91 25.35 -5.09 -9.58
C LEU A 91 25.47 -4.30 -10.89
N LYS A 92 24.49 -3.44 -11.22
CA LYS A 92 24.57 -2.55 -12.39
C LYS A 92 25.76 -1.60 -12.30
N SER A 93 26.00 -1.00 -11.14
CA SER A 93 27.14 -0.11 -10.95
C SER A 93 28.48 -0.83 -11.08
N GLU A 94 28.60 -2.04 -10.53
CA GLU A 94 29.82 -2.86 -10.65
C GLU A 94 30.05 -3.27 -12.10
N ASN A 95 29.01 -3.76 -12.79
CA ASN A 95 29.09 -4.12 -14.20
C ASN A 95 29.45 -2.93 -15.09
N GLN A 96 29.00 -1.72 -14.76
CA GLN A 96 29.40 -0.51 -15.48
C GLN A 96 30.90 -0.25 -15.35
N VAL A 97 31.44 -0.35 -14.13
CA VAL A 97 32.88 -0.17 -13.88
C VAL A 97 33.70 -1.24 -14.59
N LEU A 98 33.28 -2.51 -14.52
CA LEU A 98 33.93 -3.62 -15.21
C LEU A 98 33.86 -3.46 -16.74
N GLY A 99 32.71 -3.04 -17.27
CA GLY A 99 32.52 -2.75 -18.69
C GLY A 99 33.51 -1.69 -19.19
N GLN A 100 33.62 -0.57 -18.46
CA GLN A 100 34.58 0.48 -18.80
C GLN A 100 36.03 -0.01 -18.75
N TYR A 101 36.38 -0.83 -17.76
CA TYR A 101 37.72 -1.41 -17.65
C TYR A 101 38.05 -2.27 -18.88
N ILE A 102 37.11 -3.12 -19.31
CA ILE A 102 37.27 -3.95 -20.51
C ILE A 102 37.40 -3.07 -21.76
N GLU A 103 36.54 -2.06 -21.93
CA GLU A 103 36.61 -1.12 -23.06
C GLU A 103 37.97 -0.41 -23.14
N ASN A 104 38.50 0.04 -22.00
CA ASN A 104 39.80 0.69 -21.92
C ASN A 104 40.93 -0.25 -22.33
N LEU A 105 40.88 -1.52 -21.89
CA LEU A 105 41.85 -2.52 -22.29
C LEU A 105 41.78 -2.84 -23.79
N MET A 106 40.57 -2.98 -24.34
CA MET A 106 40.37 -3.23 -25.77
C MET A 106 40.85 -2.05 -26.61
N SER A 107 40.63 -0.81 -26.15
CA SER A 107 41.03 0.41 -26.87
C SER A 107 42.53 0.67 -26.80
N ALA A 108 43.17 0.39 -25.66
CA ALA A 108 44.59 0.59 -25.45
C ALA A 108 45.46 -0.53 -26.06
N SER A 109 44.90 -1.73 -26.25
CA SER A 109 45.59 -2.84 -26.87
C SER A 109 45.48 -2.80 -28.38
N SER A 110 46.64 -2.63 -29.05
CA SER A 110 46.74 -2.65 -30.52
C SER A 110 46.25 -3.97 -31.16
N VAL A 111 46.14 -5.06 -30.39
CA VAL A 111 45.66 -6.38 -30.86
C VAL A 111 44.15 -6.39 -31.11
N PHE A 112 43.39 -5.50 -30.46
CA PHE A 112 41.93 -5.42 -30.59
C PHE A 112 41.46 -4.26 -31.46
N GLN A 113 42.37 -3.50 -32.07
CA GLN A 113 41.97 -2.50 -33.05
C GLN A 113 41.35 -3.22 -34.26
N THR A 114 40.05 -3.00 -34.47
CA THR A 114 39.41 -3.33 -35.73
C THR A 114 40.25 -2.69 -36.83
N THR A 115 40.76 -3.49 -37.76
CA THR A 115 41.25 -2.95 -39.02
C THR A 115 40.03 -2.37 -39.73
N ASP A 116 39.71 -1.11 -39.43
CA ASP A 116 38.85 -0.29 -40.26
C ASP A 116 39.56 -0.16 -41.60
N THR A 117 39.37 -1.15 -42.47
CA THR A 117 39.71 -1.06 -43.87
C THR A 117 38.76 -0.01 -44.42
N LYS A 118 39.21 1.25 -44.41
CA LYS A 118 38.59 2.41 -45.06
C LYS A 118 37.85 1.98 -46.33
N SER A 119 36.51 1.90 -46.24
CA SER A 119 35.65 2.06 -47.42
C SER A 119 35.73 3.52 -47.85
N LYS A 120 36.83 3.85 -48.51
CA LYS A 120 37.02 5.11 -49.24
C LYS A 120 37.16 4.72 -50.70
N ARG A 121 36.04 4.61 -51.41
CA ARG A 121 36.03 4.70 -52.88
C ARG A 121 35.09 5.82 -53.30
N LYS A 122 35.69 6.67 -54.15
CA LYS A 122 35.14 7.81 -54.86
C LYS A 122 33.89 7.45 -55.66
#